data_AF-A0A946A853-F1
#
_entry.id   AF-A0A946A853-F1
#
_cell.length_a   1.000
_cell.length_b   1.000
_cell.length_c   1.000
_cell.angle_alpha   90.00
_cell.angle_beta   90.00
_cell.angle_gamma   90.00
#
_symmetry.space_group_name_H-M   'P 1'
#
loop_
_entity.id
_entity.type
_entity.pdbx_description
1 polymer ?
#
loop_
_entity_poly.entity_id
_entity_poly.type
_entity_poly.pdbx_seq_one_letter_code
_entity_poly.pdbx_strand_id
1 'polypeptide(L)'
;MRALLSVLSVAAATLILALQPAAAQQTVKIGAYYFPPYATNTVEGMVADLVVAMNDVQDNYRFEIVPTSATDRYADLEAGEFDMLAFENIAWG
;
A
#
# COMPACT_ATOMS: atom_id res chain seq x y z
N MET A 1 8.19 -31.26 39.06
CA MET A 1 8.03 -29.78 39.03
C MET A 1 8.74 -29.11 37.86
N ARG A 2 10.04 -29.36 37.61
CA ARG A 2 10.77 -28.72 36.48
C ARG A 2 10.10 -28.92 35.11
N ALA A 3 9.76 -30.15 34.73
CA ALA A 3 9.10 -30.45 33.46
C ALA A 3 7.72 -29.79 33.29
N LEU A 4 6.95 -29.69 34.39
CA LEU A 4 5.63 -29.06 34.39
C LEU A 4 5.75 -27.55 34.15
N LEU A 5 6.75 -26.91 34.75
CA LEU A 5 7.06 -25.49 34.53
C LEU A 5 7.51 -25.21 33.10
N SER A 6 8.30 -26.10 32.50
CA SER A 6 8.75 -25.97 31.10
C SER A 6 7.58 -25.99 30.12
N VAL A 7 6.65 -26.93 30.30
CA VAL A 7 5.45 -27.06 29.45
C VAL A 7 4.57 -25.83 29.54
N LEU A 8 4.39 -25.28 30.75
CA LEU A 8 3.60 -24.07 30.97
C LEU A 8 4.22 -22.84 30.29
N SER A 9 5.56 -22.70 30.35
CA SER A 9 6.28 -21.62 29.68
C SER A 9 6.18 -21.69 28.15
N VAL A 10 6.29 -22.90 27.58
CA VAL A 10 6.12 -23.09 26.13
C VAL A 10 4.69 -22.79 25.71
N ALA A 11 3.69 -23.28 26.44
CA ALA A 11 2.28 -23.00 26.15
C ALA A 11 1.95 -21.50 26.20
N ALA A 12 2.49 -20.79 27.21
CA ALA A 12 2.33 -19.34 27.31
C ALA A 12 3.00 -18.60 26.14
N ALA A 13 4.21 -19.00 25.74
CA ALA A 13 4.89 -18.40 24.59
C ALA A 13 4.11 -18.62 23.28
N THR A 14 3.61 -19.82 23.03
CA THR A 14 2.80 -20.13 21.84
C THR A 14 1.51 -19.32 21.80
N LEU A 15 0.85 -19.13 22.96
CA LEU A 15 -0.36 -18.33 23.06
C LEU A 15 -0.11 -16.84 22.79
N ILE A 16 1.03 -16.30 23.23
CA ILE A 16 1.42 -14.91 22.96
C ILE A 16 1.72 -14.69 21.47
N LEU A 17 2.39 -15.64 20.80
CA LEU A 17 2.60 -15.57 19.35
C LEU A 17 1.30 -15.72 18.55
N ALA A 18 0.29 -16.41 19.07
CA ALA A 18 -1.00 -16.56 18.41
C ALA A 18 -1.90 -15.31 18.53
N LEU A 19 -1.60 -14.39 19.44
CA LEU A 19 -2.36 -13.17 19.70
C LEU A 19 -1.86 -11.96 18.88
N GLN A 20 -1.11 -12.18 17.80
CA GLN A 20 -0.74 -11.07 16.90
C GLN A 20 -2.02 -10.46 16.32
N PRO A 21 -2.21 -9.14 16.38
CA PRO A 21 -3.35 -8.51 15.73
C PRO A 21 -3.30 -8.82 14.22
N ALA A 22 -4.39 -9.38 13.69
CA ALA A 22 -4.55 -9.53 12.26
C ALA A 22 -4.65 -8.13 11.65
N ALA A 23 -3.55 -7.61 11.10
CA ALA A 23 -3.54 -6.36 10.36
C ALA A 23 -4.23 -6.61 9.02
N ALA A 24 -5.39 -6.01 8.80
CA ALA A 24 -5.98 -5.96 7.48
C ALA A 24 -5.11 -5.06 6.60
N GLN A 25 -4.63 -5.59 5.47
CA GLN A 25 -3.89 -4.81 4.49
C GLN A 25 -4.75 -3.62 4.03
N GLN A 26 -4.23 -2.40 4.18
CA GLN A 26 -4.95 -1.18 3.86
C GLN A 26 -4.76 -0.83 2.38
N THR A 27 -5.86 -0.69 1.62
CA THR A 27 -5.76 -0.25 0.23
C THR A 27 -5.53 1.25 0.16
N VAL A 28 -4.56 1.68 -0.65
CA VAL A 28 -4.27 3.09 -0.98
C VAL A 28 -4.41 3.27 -2.49
N LYS A 29 -5.34 4.12 -2.89
CA LYS A 29 -5.62 4.44 -4.29
C LYS A 29 -4.75 5.59 -4.76
N ILE A 30 -4.04 5.38 -5.85
CA ILE A 30 -3.15 6.37 -6.46
C ILE A 30 -3.77 6.81 -7.79
N GLY A 31 -4.21 8.06 -7.86
CA GLY A 31 -4.63 8.69 -9.09
C GLY A 31 -3.47 8.81 -10.07
N ALA A 32 -3.70 8.45 -11.32
CA ALA A 32 -2.74 8.66 -12.41
C ALA A 32 -3.46 9.04 -13.71
N TYR A 33 -2.87 9.96 -14.46
CA TYR A 33 -3.33 10.35 -15.79
C TYR A 33 -2.17 10.26 -16.78
N TYR A 34 -2.47 10.35 -18.07
CA TYR A 34 -1.45 10.33 -19.12
C TYR A 34 -0.49 11.51 -18.98
N PHE A 35 0.73 11.23 -18.50
CA PHE A 35 1.79 12.20 -18.26
C PHE A 35 3.18 11.58 -18.48
N PRO A 36 3.61 11.40 -19.74
CA PRO A 36 4.90 10.76 -20.04
C PRO A 36 6.10 11.58 -19.53
N PRO A 37 7.20 10.92 -19.11
CA PRO A 37 7.40 9.46 -19.08
C PRO A 37 6.81 8.78 -17.83
N TYR A 38 6.20 9.53 -16.92
CA TYR A 38 5.82 9.06 -15.59
C TYR A 38 4.63 8.10 -15.62
N ALA A 39 3.61 8.41 -16.40
CA ALA A 39 2.44 7.56 -16.60
C ALA A 39 2.04 7.56 -18.08
N THR A 40 2.17 6.41 -18.73
CA THR A 40 1.79 6.24 -20.15
C THR A 40 0.44 5.52 -20.29
N ASN A 41 0.09 4.69 -19.32
CA ASN A 41 -1.23 4.09 -19.11
C ASN A 41 -1.28 3.51 -17.68
N THR A 42 -2.27 2.67 -17.35
CA THR A 42 -2.41 2.08 -16.01
C THR A 42 -1.45 0.92 -15.72
N VAL A 43 -0.74 0.41 -16.73
CA VAL A 43 0.12 -0.79 -16.62
C VAL A 43 1.58 -0.52 -16.99
N GLU A 44 1.91 0.68 -17.49
CA GLU A 44 3.24 1.07 -17.96
C GLU A 44 3.62 2.47 -17.45
N GLY A 45 4.93 2.70 -17.37
CA GLY A 45 5.52 3.96 -16.92
C GLY A 45 5.99 3.90 -15.46
N MET A 46 6.69 4.94 -15.03
CA MET A 46 7.32 5.01 -13.72
C MET A 46 6.34 4.85 -12.55
N VAL A 47 5.08 5.32 -12.68
CA VAL A 47 4.04 5.10 -11.65
C VAL A 47 3.75 3.61 -11.47
N ALA A 48 3.60 2.87 -12.57
CA ALA A 48 3.29 1.44 -12.51
C ALA A 48 4.44 0.66 -11.87
N ASP A 49 5.68 0.95 -12.27
CA ASP A 49 6.89 0.33 -11.69
C ASP A 49 7.01 0.64 -10.18
N LEU A 50 6.72 1.87 -9.78
CA LEU A 50 6.74 2.27 -8.37
C LEU A 50 5.67 1.54 -7.56
N VAL A 51 4.45 1.41 -8.07
CA VAL A 51 3.35 0.69 -7.40
C VAL A 51 3.69 -0.79 -7.21
N VAL A 52 4.29 -1.42 -8.22
CA VAL A 52 4.79 -2.80 -8.10
C VAL A 52 5.83 -2.89 -6.98
N ALA A 53 6.87 -2.04 -7.03
CA ALA A 53 7.92 -2.04 -6.01
C ALA A 53 7.37 -1.77 -4.59
N MET A 54 6.43 -0.82 -4.44
CA MET A 54 5.81 -0.50 -3.15
C MET A 54 4.94 -1.65 -2.60
N ASN A 55 4.31 -2.43 -3.47
CA ASN A 55 3.58 -3.63 -3.08
C ASN A 55 4.51 -4.81 -2.76
N ASP A 56 5.71 -4.87 -3.36
CA ASP A 56 6.65 -5.97 -3.15
C ASP A 56 7.50 -5.84 -1.86
N VAL A 57 7.73 -4.60 -1.38
CA VAL A 57 8.62 -4.36 -0.23
C VAL A 57 7.91 -4.43 1.13
N GLN A 58 6.59 -4.54 1.16
CA GLN A 58 5.80 -4.51 2.40
C GLN A 58 4.39 -5.10 2.20
N ASP A 59 3.75 -5.52 3.31
CA ASP A 59 2.40 -6.13 3.31
C ASP A 59 1.33 -5.33 4.09
N ASN A 60 1.68 -4.17 4.64
CA ASN A 60 0.77 -3.31 5.41
C ASN A 60 -0.25 -2.60 4.50
N TYR A 61 0.18 -2.24 3.29
CA TYR A 61 -0.60 -1.49 2.31
C TYR A 61 -0.70 -2.26 0.99
N ARG A 62 -1.80 -2.03 0.28
CA ARG A 62 -1.99 -2.42 -1.11
C ARG A 62 -2.22 -1.18 -1.95
N PHE A 63 -1.25 -0.83 -2.78
CA PHE A 63 -1.35 0.30 -3.69
C PHE A 63 -2.06 -0.10 -4.98
N GLU A 64 -3.04 0.68 -5.40
CA GLU A 64 -3.84 0.47 -6.61
C GLU A 64 -3.91 1.75 -7.44
N ILE A 65 -3.70 1.64 -8.75
CA ILE A 65 -3.77 2.78 -9.66
C ILE A 65 -5.22 3.02 -10.07
N VAL A 66 -5.69 4.26 -9.92
CA VAL A 66 -6.99 4.73 -10.39
C VAL A 66 -6.77 5.71 -11.54
N PRO A 67 -7.26 5.41 -12.76
CA PRO A 67 -7.12 6.32 -13.89
C PRO A 67 -7.98 7.58 -13.70
N THR A 68 -7.42 8.74 -14.03
CA THR A 68 -8.13 10.04 -14.12
C THR A 68 -7.69 10.79 -15.38
N SER A 69 -8.29 11.94 -15.65
CA SER A 69 -7.92 12.83 -16.75
C SER A 69 -7.07 14.00 -16.25
N ALA A 70 -6.25 14.60 -17.12
CA ALA A 70 -5.53 15.81 -16.76
C ALA A 70 -6.51 16.92 -16.31
N THR A 71 -7.69 17.03 -16.91
CA THR A 71 -8.64 18.10 -16.57
C THR A 71 -9.31 17.88 -15.22
N ASP A 72 -9.62 16.63 -14.88
CA ASP A 72 -10.49 16.30 -13.73
C ASP A 72 -9.70 15.96 -12.46
N ARG A 73 -8.39 15.71 -12.57
CA ARG A 73 -7.52 15.16 -11.51
C ARG A 73 -7.63 15.80 -10.12
N TYR A 74 -7.84 17.11 -10.01
CA TYR A 74 -8.01 17.76 -8.71
C TYR A 74 -9.44 17.61 -8.18
N ALA A 75 -10.44 17.66 -9.05
CA ALA A 75 -11.83 17.44 -8.67
C ALA A 75 -12.03 15.97 -8.21
N ASP A 76 -11.43 15.01 -8.90
CA ASP A 76 -11.46 13.59 -8.52
C ASP A 76 -10.75 13.34 -7.18
N LEU A 77 -9.63 14.05 -6.93
CA LEU A 77 -8.93 14.01 -5.64
C LEU A 77 -9.79 14.59 -4.51
N GLU A 78 -10.41 15.75 -4.72
CA GLU A 78 -11.32 16.38 -3.75
C GLU A 78 -12.57 15.53 -3.48
N ALA A 79 -13.05 14.79 -4.49
CA ALA A 79 -14.16 13.86 -4.39
C ALA A 79 -13.78 12.54 -3.66
N GLY A 80 -12.48 12.28 -3.47
CA GLY A 80 -11.98 11.08 -2.79
C GLY A 80 -12.00 9.83 -3.67
N GLU A 81 -11.95 9.98 -5.00
CA GLU A 81 -11.83 8.85 -5.93
C GLU A 81 -10.51 8.10 -5.75
N PHE A 82 -9.48 8.80 -5.27
CA PHE A 82 -8.18 8.28 -4.88
C PHE A 82 -7.55 9.10 -3.74
N ASP A 83 -6.59 8.52 -3.02
CA ASP A 83 -6.00 9.08 -1.80
C ASP A 83 -4.85 10.05 -2.08
N MET A 84 -4.20 9.90 -3.23
CA MET A 84 -3.13 10.77 -3.69
C MET A 84 -3.03 10.77 -5.21
N LEU A 85 -2.43 11.79 -5.78
CA LEU A 85 -2.18 11.92 -7.20
C LEU A 85 -0.68 11.78 -7.47
N ALA A 86 -0.29 10.84 -8.32
CA ALA A 86 1.12 10.58 -8.60
C ALA A 86 1.77 11.76 -9.35
N PHE A 87 3.01 12.10 -8.99
CA PHE A 87 3.84 13.10 -9.67
C PHE A 87 3.28 14.54 -9.72
N GLU A 88 2.41 14.93 -8.77
CA GLU A 88 1.88 16.30 -8.66
C GLU A 88 2.61 17.18 -7.63
N ASN A 89 3.64 16.66 -6.98
CA ASN A 89 4.50 17.43 -6.09
C ASN A 89 5.93 17.45 -6.63
N ILE A 90 6.50 18.66 -6.75
CA ILE A 90 7.86 18.89 -7.27
C ILE A 90 8.94 18.13 -6.50
N ALA A 91 8.68 17.75 -5.23
CA ALA A 91 9.61 16.99 -4.39
C ALA A 91 9.68 15.48 -4.72
N TRP A 92 8.94 14.98 -5.71
CA TRP A 92 9.04 13.59 -6.19
C TRP A 92 10.26 13.34 -7.09
N GLY A 93 10.98 14.40 -7.47
CA GLY A 93 12.28 14.36 -8.16
C GLY A 93 13.36 15.13 -7.39
#